data_AF-U1PRC2-F1
#
_entry.id   AF-U1PRC2-F1
#
_cell.length_a   1.000
_cell.length_b   1.000
_cell.length_c   1.000
_cell.angle_alpha   90.00
_cell.angle_beta   90.00
_cell.angle_gamma   90.00
#
_symmetry.space_group_name_H-M   'P 1'
#
loop_
_entity.id
_entity.type
_entity.pdbx_description
1 polymer ?
#
loop_
_entity_poly.entity_id
_entity_poly.type
_entity_poly.pdbx_seq_one_letter_code
_entity_poly.pdbx_strand_id
1 'polypeptide(L)' 'MDSGDRDRAEELLATFTWGETFAELNEEPLSRYADCADSEAVVAVQQEYLDRGE' A
#
# COMPACT_ATOMS: atom_id res chain seq x y z
N MET A 1 -4.56 16.20 -4.95
CA MET A 1 -3.69 16.17 -6.14
C MET A 1 -2.63 15.13 -5.83
N ASP A 2 -3.01 13.86 -5.96
CA ASP A 2 -2.16 12.70 -5.62
C ASP A 2 -2.32 11.58 -6.67
N SER A 3 -2.79 11.96 -7.87
CA SER A 3 -3.21 11.01 -8.89
C SER A 3 -2.04 10.36 -9.63
N GLY A 4 -0.86 11.01 -9.66
CA GLY A 4 0.25 10.54 -10.49
C GLY A 4 0.90 9.23 -10.00
N ASP A 5 1.11 9.09 -8.69
CA ASP A 5 1.77 7.89 -8.14
C ASP A 5 0.81 6.70 -8.06
N ARG A 6 -0.48 6.96 -7.82
CA ARG A 6 -1.52 5.91 -7.84
C ARG A 6 -1.76 5.37 -9.23
N ASP A 7 -1.93 6.23 -10.24
CA ASP A 7 -2.11 5.81 -11.64
C ASP A 7 -0.89 4.99 -12.12
N ARG A 8 0.33 5.41 -11.72
CA ARG A 8 1.56 4.68 -12.05
C ARG A 8 1.65 3.34 -11.33
N ALA A 9 1.22 3.25 -10.07
CA ALA A 9 1.18 1.99 -9.34
C ALA A 9 0.19 1.00 -10.00
N GLU A 10 -0.96 1.49 -10.43
CA GLU A 10 -1.96 0.70 -11.16
C GLU A 10 -1.42 0.19 -12.51
N GLU A 11 -0.75 1.03 -13.30
CA GLU A 11 -0.10 0.61 -14.55
C GLU A 11 0.99 -0.47 -14.32
N LEU A 12 1.79 -0.33 -13.25
CA LEU A 12 2.82 -1.31 -12.90
C LEU A 12 2.20 -2.65 -12.51
N LEU A 13 1.15 -2.63 -11.70
CA LEU A 13 0.47 -3.85 -11.23
C LEU A 13 -0.31 -4.53 -12.35
N ALA A 14 -0.82 -3.79 -13.34
CA ALA A 14 -1.57 -4.33 -14.49
C ALA A 14 -0.76 -5.32 -15.35
N THR A 15 0.57 -5.35 -15.23
CA THR A 15 1.42 -6.34 -15.91
C THR A 15 1.28 -7.75 -15.31
N PHE A 16 0.73 -7.87 -14.10
CA PHE A 16 0.61 -9.13 -13.36
C PHE A 16 -0.85 -9.55 -13.24
N THR A 17 -1.13 -10.84 -13.48
CA THR A 17 -2.48 -11.42 -13.33
C THR A 17 -3.05 -11.30 -11.90
N TRP A 18 -2.19 -11.13 -10.91
CA TRP A 18 -2.56 -10.96 -9.50
C TRP A 18 -2.57 -9.49 -9.03
N GLY A 19 -2.24 -8.54 -9.90
CA GLY A 19 -2.02 -7.14 -9.54
C GLY A 19 -3.26 -6.46 -8.95
N GLU A 20 -4.44 -6.71 -9.51
CA GLU A 20 -5.72 -6.20 -9.02
C GLU A 20 -6.01 -6.72 -7.60
N THR A 21 -5.95 -8.03 -7.40
CA THR A 21 -6.16 -8.65 -6.08
C THR A 21 -5.14 -8.17 -5.05
N PHE A 22 -3.89 -7.92 -5.45
CA PHE A 22 -2.90 -7.32 -4.55
C PHE A 22 -3.31 -5.92 -4.10
N ALA A 23 -3.74 -5.06 -5.03
CA ALA A 23 -4.19 -3.71 -4.72
C ALA A 23 -5.42 -3.72 -3.80
N GLU A 24 -6.39 -4.59 -4.08
CA GLU A 24 -7.62 -4.73 -3.27
C GLU A 24 -7.32 -5.21 -1.84
N LEU A 25 -6.52 -6.28 -1.68
CA LEU A 25 -6.19 -6.82 -0.36
C LEU A 25 -5.37 -5.85 0.50
N ASN A 26 -4.66 -4.91 -0.14
CA ASN A 26 -3.77 -3.97 0.53
C ASN A 26 -4.27 -2.51 0.48
N GLU A 27 -5.53 -2.25 0.11
CA GLU A 27 -6.06 -0.89 -0.03
C GLU A 27 -5.86 -0.06 1.26
N GLU A 28 -6.28 -0.60 2.40
CA GLU A 28 -6.12 0.07 3.70
C GLU A 28 -4.63 0.24 4.11
N PRO A 29 -3.77 -0.80 4.08
CA PRO A 29 -2.34 -0.64 4.33
C PRO A 29 -1.67 0.42 3.43
N LEU A 30 -1.91 0.37 2.12
CA LEU A 30 -1.29 1.29 1.16
C LEU A 30 -1.75 2.72 1.38
N SER A 31 -3.03 2.94 1.69
CA SER A 31 -3.53 4.28 2.05
C SER A 31 -2.83 4.82 3.30
N ARG A 32 -2.66 3.99 4.35
CA ARG A 32 -1.99 4.43 5.58
C ARG A 32 -0.50 4.71 5.36
N TYR A 33 0.17 3.94 4.50
CA TYR A 33 1.56 4.21 4.15
C TYR A 33 1.73 5.51 3.35
N ALA A 34 0.78 5.83 2.46
CA ALA A 34 0.80 7.09 1.72
C ALA A 34 0.70 8.32 2.63
N ASP A 35 0.01 8.20 3.77
CA ASP A 35 -0.13 9.27 4.77
C ASP A 35 1.07 9.39 5.73
N CYS A 36 2.07 8.50 5.65
CA CYS A 36 3.22 8.52 6.55
C CYS A 36 4.21 9.64 6.19
N ALA A 37 4.64 10.41 7.19
CA ALA A 37 5.58 11.52 6.99
C ALA A 37 7.01 11.08 6.70
N ASP A 38 7.38 9.87 7.16
CA ASP A 38 8.72 9.31 7.04
C ASP A 38 8.70 7.78 7.15
N SER A 39 9.88 7.17 7.02
CA SER A 39 10.06 5.72 7.10
C SER A 39 9.79 5.15 8.50
N GLU A 40 9.98 5.90 9.57
CA GLU A 40 9.72 5.42 10.93
C GLU A 40 8.20 5.24 11.12
N ALA A 41 7.40 6.18 10.63
CA ALA A 41 5.94 6.08 10.62
C ALA A 41 5.44 4.88 9.81
N VAL A 42 6.04 4.59 8.64
CA VAL A 42 5.69 3.40 7.83
C VAL A 42 5.91 2.11 8.62
N VAL A 43 7.07 1.99 9.28
CA VAL A 43 7.40 0.78 10.08
C VAL A 43 6.43 0.63 11.25
N ALA A 44 6.05 1.72 11.92
CA ALA A 44 5.08 1.67 13.00
C ALA A 44 3.71 1.12 12.54
N VAL A 45 3.19 1.61 11.40
CA VAL A 45 1.95 1.08 10.80
C VAL A 45 2.10 -0.38 10.40
N GLN A 46 3.24 -0.78 9.84
CA GLN A 46 3.49 -2.16 9.45
C GLN A 46 3.43 -3.12 10.65
N GLN A 47 3.94 -2.71 11.81
CA GLN A 47 3.89 -3.53 13.02
C GLN A 47 2.46 -3.81 13.47
N GLU A 48 1.54 -2.85 13.34
CA GLU A 48 0.12 -3.08 13.65
C GLU A 48 -0.49 -4.25 12.85
N TYR A 49 -0.05 -4.47 11.61
CA TYR A 49 -0.53 -5.56 10.76
C TYR A 49 0.14 -6.90 11.08
N LEU A 50 1.43 -6.88 11.44
CA LEU A 50 2.15 -8.08 11.85
C LEU A 50 1.57 -8.63 13.16
N ASP A 51 1.33 -7.77 14.14
CA ASP A 51 0.73 -8.15 15.43
C ASP A 51 -0.69 -8.72 15.28
N ARG A 52 -1.45 -8.28 14.26
CA ARG A 52 -2.80 -8.82 13.95
C ARG A 52 -2.76 -10.20 13.29
N GLY A 53 -1.64 -10.56 12.67
CA GLY A 53 -1.43 -11.83 11.97
C GLY A 53 -0.87 -12.93 12.86
N GLU A 54 -0.48 -12.62 14.10
CA GLU A 54 -0.03 -13.57 15.13
C GLU A 54 -1.19 -14.26 15.88
#